data_AF-A0A5J4U4T4-F1
#
_entry.id   AF-A0A5J4U4T4-F1
#
_cell.length_a   1.000
_cell.length_b   1.000
_cell.length_c   1.000
_cell.angle_alpha   90.00
_cell.angle_beta   90.00
_cell.angle_gamma   90.00
#
_symmetry.space_group_name_H-M   'P 1'
#
loop_
_entity.id
_entity.type
_entity.pdbx_description
1 polymer ?
#
loop_
_entity_poly.entity_id
_entity_poly.type
_entity_poly.pdbx_seq_one_letter_code
_entity_poly.pdbx_strand_id
1 'polypeptide(L)'
;FQNIEISSKGGNAIRILNSGSYPITSSIKGCQFNNISSIGDSNGLGGSAIYMESKHGSQLIIEKSCQFYKCIIDKGNGGAIYIDIDFTSEFLFKINDTLIQECIAKENTSSSSPTGYGGGIFLTGSGDYDPSSKRLDLKGMRIFGNIAEIAGQSLYVAMTKVAECNNAFEIIYPPEDGSSEPILVQGDPQSQQTAQFGVKDISWMDYDNKHYGIFISNDRRIFTGVGGKQDEAYPLEIIIEEDGVKTTQFPWCFKIRKLLKSTILLNPAFKTLKAKQK
;
A
#
# COMPACT_ATOMS: atom_id res chain seq x y z
N PHE A 1 1.56 -23.44 -11.18
CA PHE A 1 2.77 -22.93 -11.87
C PHE A 1 3.88 -22.83 -10.85
N GLN A 2 5.04 -23.45 -11.11
CA GLN A 2 6.15 -23.41 -10.15
C GLN A 2 7.51 -23.40 -10.85
N ASN A 3 8.48 -22.66 -10.28
CA ASN A 3 9.89 -22.62 -10.74
C ASN A 3 10.00 -22.26 -12.22
N ILE A 4 9.37 -21.17 -12.62
CA ILE A 4 9.37 -20.70 -14.01
C ILE A 4 10.27 -19.48 -14.11
N GLU A 5 11.25 -19.53 -15.00
CA GLU A 5 12.10 -18.39 -15.35
C GLU A 5 11.84 -18.00 -16.80
N ILE A 6 11.37 -16.77 -17.02
CA ILE A 6 11.06 -16.24 -18.34
C ILE A 6 12.14 -15.22 -18.71
N SER A 7 13.07 -15.64 -19.57
CA SER A 7 14.24 -14.84 -19.96
C SER A 7 13.96 -13.81 -21.05
N SER A 8 12.83 -13.90 -21.76
CA SER A 8 12.44 -12.91 -22.77
C SER A 8 11.73 -11.71 -22.12
N LYS A 9 12.06 -10.50 -22.57
CA LYS A 9 11.42 -9.25 -22.13
C LYS A 9 9.91 -9.26 -22.36
N GLY A 10 9.15 -8.73 -21.41
CA GLY A 10 7.69 -8.65 -21.44
C GLY A 10 6.97 -9.98 -21.21
N GLY A 11 7.68 -11.01 -20.75
CA GLY A 11 7.12 -12.34 -20.52
C GLY A 11 6.34 -12.46 -19.20
N ASN A 12 5.28 -13.27 -19.21
CA ASN A 12 4.40 -13.55 -18.07
C ASN A 12 3.99 -15.03 -18.09
N ALA A 13 3.67 -15.63 -16.93
CA ALA A 13 3.12 -16.99 -16.91
C ALA A 13 1.73 -17.06 -17.57
N ILE A 14 0.91 -16.02 -17.39
CA ILE A 14 -0.39 -15.83 -18.04
C ILE A 14 -0.46 -14.40 -18.56
N ARG A 15 -0.77 -14.26 -19.85
CA ARG A 15 -0.95 -12.96 -20.50
C ARG A 15 -2.35 -12.86 -21.09
N ILE A 16 -3.15 -11.94 -20.58
CA ILE A 16 -4.51 -11.66 -21.02
C ILE A 16 -4.50 -10.32 -21.77
N LEU A 17 -4.54 -10.37 -23.09
CA LEU A 17 -4.59 -9.20 -23.96
C LEU A 17 -5.96 -9.10 -24.60
N ASN A 18 -6.63 -7.96 -24.46
CA ASN A 18 -7.85 -7.68 -25.18
C ASN A 18 -7.59 -6.70 -26.33
N SER A 19 -7.25 -7.25 -27.50
CA SER A 19 -7.11 -6.50 -28.76
C SER A 19 -8.38 -6.50 -29.61
N GLY A 20 -9.47 -7.11 -29.13
CA GLY A 20 -10.75 -7.21 -29.83
C GLY A 20 -11.74 -6.14 -29.39
N SER A 21 -12.98 -6.21 -29.89
CA SER A 21 -14.05 -5.26 -29.54
C SER A 21 -14.99 -5.75 -28.43
N TYR A 22 -14.74 -6.94 -27.87
CA TYR A 22 -15.61 -7.61 -26.90
C TYR A 22 -14.90 -7.84 -25.56
N PRO A 23 -15.63 -7.88 -24.44
CA PRO A 23 -15.04 -8.14 -23.12
C PRO A 23 -14.46 -9.55 -23.02
N ILE A 24 -13.33 -9.69 -22.33
CA ILE A 24 -12.79 -10.98 -21.89
C ILE A 24 -13.15 -11.19 -20.42
N THR A 25 -13.74 -12.34 -20.09
CA THR A 25 -13.91 -12.76 -18.69
C THR A 25 -12.90 -13.85 -18.35
N SER A 26 -11.95 -13.51 -17.49
CA SER A 26 -10.92 -14.43 -17.00
C SER A 26 -11.16 -14.80 -15.55
N SER A 27 -11.12 -16.09 -15.24
CA SER A 27 -11.27 -16.56 -13.87
C SER A 27 -10.17 -17.55 -13.49
N ILE A 28 -9.42 -17.21 -12.44
CA ILE A 28 -8.30 -17.98 -11.91
C ILE A 28 -8.74 -18.51 -10.54
N LYS A 29 -8.84 -19.83 -10.39
CA LYS A 29 -9.43 -20.47 -9.20
C LYS A 29 -8.50 -21.54 -8.65
N GLY A 30 -8.16 -21.50 -7.36
CA GLY A 30 -7.32 -22.52 -6.72
C GLY A 30 -5.94 -22.69 -7.34
N CYS A 31 -5.43 -21.64 -7.99
CA CYS A 31 -4.16 -21.68 -8.68
C CYS A 31 -3.02 -21.22 -7.78
N GLN A 32 -1.87 -21.87 -7.92
CA GLN A 32 -0.66 -21.58 -7.17
C GLN A 32 0.42 -21.13 -8.16
N PHE A 33 0.99 -19.95 -7.93
CA PHE A 33 2.09 -19.36 -8.71
C PHE A 33 3.27 -19.18 -7.77
N ASN A 34 4.20 -20.15 -7.79
CA ASN A 34 5.29 -20.22 -6.83
C ASN A 34 6.63 -20.07 -7.54
N ASN A 35 7.48 -19.14 -7.10
CA ASN A 35 8.82 -18.95 -7.65
C ASN A 35 8.79 -18.73 -9.18
N ILE A 36 8.18 -17.62 -9.58
CA ILE A 36 8.06 -17.22 -10.99
C ILE A 36 8.90 -15.97 -11.19
N SER A 37 9.80 -15.95 -12.16
CA SER A 37 10.59 -14.77 -12.50
C SER A 37 10.42 -14.40 -13.96
N SER A 38 10.34 -13.10 -14.24
CA SER A 38 10.40 -12.60 -15.60
C SER A 38 11.07 -11.22 -15.68
N ILE A 39 11.29 -10.76 -16.91
CA ILE A 39 11.88 -9.45 -17.21
C ILE A 39 10.81 -8.58 -17.86
N GLY A 40 10.61 -7.37 -17.33
CA GLY A 40 9.72 -6.36 -17.88
C GLY A 40 10.14 -5.90 -19.28
N ASP A 41 9.21 -5.26 -19.98
CA ASP A 41 9.48 -4.67 -21.29
C ASP A 41 10.02 -3.23 -21.17
N SER A 42 10.25 -2.57 -22.31
CA SER A 42 10.70 -1.16 -22.34
C SER A 42 9.65 -0.15 -21.89
N ASN A 43 8.39 -0.57 -21.73
CA ASN A 43 7.29 0.28 -21.29
C ASN A 43 7.01 0.11 -19.78
N GLY A 44 7.81 -0.70 -19.08
CA GLY A 44 7.62 -0.99 -17.66
C GLY A 44 6.44 -1.91 -17.38
N LEU A 45 5.96 -2.66 -18.38
CA LEU A 45 4.99 -3.73 -18.15
C LEU A 45 5.64 -4.80 -17.29
N GLY A 46 4.86 -5.39 -16.38
CA GLY A 46 5.36 -6.48 -15.54
C GLY A 46 4.31 -7.52 -15.24
N GLY A 47 4.20 -7.96 -13.98
CA GLY A 47 3.33 -9.07 -13.59
C GLY A 47 3.94 -10.41 -13.96
N SER A 48 4.97 -10.87 -13.24
CA SER A 48 5.67 -12.11 -13.63
C SER A 48 4.75 -13.33 -13.73
N ALA A 49 3.70 -13.38 -12.89
CA ALA A 49 2.66 -14.38 -12.97
C ALA A 49 1.55 -13.96 -13.96
N ILE A 50 0.88 -12.84 -13.72
CA ILE A 50 -0.28 -12.42 -14.51
C ILE A 50 -0.07 -11.00 -15.04
N TYR A 51 -0.19 -10.88 -16.36
CA TYR A 51 -0.44 -9.60 -17.02
C TYR A 51 -1.86 -9.58 -17.56
N MET A 52 -2.59 -8.49 -17.31
CA MET A 52 -3.87 -8.24 -17.95
C MET A 52 -3.98 -6.82 -18.48
N GLU A 53 -4.45 -6.70 -19.72
CA GLU A 53 -5.00 -5.48 -20.28
C GLU A 53 -6.53 -5.60 -20.34
N SER A 54 -7.22 -4.82 -19.51
CA SER A 54 -8.66 -4.86 -19.32
C SER A 54 -9.34 -3.72 -20.09
N LYS A 55 -9.62 -3.98 -21.37
CA LYS A 55 -10.42 -3.11 -22.24
C LYS A 55 -11.86 -3.59 -22.37
N HIS A 56 -12.75 -2.71 -22.83
CA HIS A 56 -14.14 -3.06 -23.22
C HIS A 56 -14.96 -3.77 -22.14
N GLY A 57 -14.76 -3.43 -20.85
CA GLY A 57 -15.48 -4.07 -19.74
C GLY A 57 -15.01 -5.49 -19.41
N SER A 58 -13.74 -5.80 -19.71
CA SER A 58 -13.16 -7.09 -19.36
C SER A 58 -13.10 -7.30 -17.85
N GLN A 59 -13.06 -8.57 -17.45
CA GLN A 59 -13.14 -9.00 -16.07
C GLN A 59 -12.03 -9.97 -15.73
N LEU A 60 -11.44 -9.80 -14.53
CA LEU A 60 -10.52 -10.74 -13.93
C LEU A 60 -10.96 -11.04 -12.50
N ILE A 61 -11.21 -12.32 -12.25
CA ILE A 61 -11.64 -12.83 -10.95
C ILE A 61 -10.62 -13.87 -10.49
N ILE A 62 -9.94 -13.58 -9.38
CA ILE A 62 -8.98 -14.46 -8.72
C ILE A 62 -9.58 -14.92 -7.40
N GLU A 63 -9.79 -16.23 -7.24
CA GLU A 63 -10.51 -16.76 -6.08
C GLU A 63 -10.14 -18.19 -5.68
N LYS A 64 -10.77 -18.68 -4.60
CA LYS A 64 -10.68 -20.07 -4.12
C LYS A 64 -9.27 -20.48 -3.72
N SER A 65 -8.69 -19.79 -2.75
CA SER A 65 -7.37 -20.08 -2.18
C SER A 65 -6.24 -20.04 -3.21
N CYS A 66 -6.26 -19.03 -4.09
CA CYS A 66 -5.12 -18.77 -4.98
C CYS A 66 -3.90 -18.30 -4.17
N GLN A 67 -2.72 -18.52 -4.73
CA GLN A 67 -1.45 -18.06 -4.14
C GLN A 67 -0.51 -17.53 -5.20
N PHE A 68 0.15 -16.43 -4.86
CA PHE A 68 1.28 -15.87 -5.56
C PHE A 68 2.40 -15.75 -4.54
N TYR A 69 3.44 -16.56 -4.71
CA TYR A 69 4.54 -16.65 -3.76
C TYR A 69 5.86 -16.54 -4.51
N LYS A 70 6.71 -15.59 -4.09
CA LYS A 70 8.02 -15.37 -4.74
C LYS A 70 7.89 -15.13 -6.25
N CYS A 71 6.96 -14.27 -6.63
CA CYS A 71 6.83 -13.79 -8.01
C CYS A 71 7.68 -12.53 -8.19
N ILE A 72 8.65 -12.56 -9.09
CA ILE A 72 9.70 -11.55 -9.23
C ILE A 72 9.66 -10.98 -10.64
N ILE A 73 9.50 -9.66 -10.76
CA ILE A 73 9.70 -8.94 -12.01
C ILE A 73 10.99 -8.13 -11.94
N ASP A 74 11.93 -8.43 -12.85
CA ASP A 74 13.10 -7.57 -13.08
C ASP A 74 12.71 -6.46 -14.06
N LYS A 75 13.09 -5.20 -13.79
CA LYS A 75 12.88 -4.07 -14.71
C LYS A 75 11.42 -3.85 -15.11
N GLY A 76 10.49 -4.02 -14.18
CA GLY A 76 9.05 -3.90 -14.43
C GLY A 76 8.27 -3.55 -13.18
N ASN A 77 6.94 -3.57 -13.27
CA ASN A 77 6.02 -3.26 -12.18
C ASN A 77 5.14 -4.47 -11.84
N GLY A 78 4.64 -4.58 -10.61
CA GLY A 78 3.75 -5.67 -10.25
C GLY A 78 4.51 -6.99 -10.15
N GLY A 79 5.11 -7.32 -9.00
CA GLY A 79 5.92 -8.54 -8.89
C GLY A 79 5.17 -9.79 -9.30
N ALA A 80 3.93 -9.96 -8.83
CA ALA A 80 3.05 -11.04 -9.26
C ALA A 80 2.10 -10.61 -10.39
N ILE A 81 1.35 -9.52 -10.17
CA ILE A 81 0.22 -9.14 -11.03
C ILE A 81 0.41 -7.71 -11.53
N TYR A 82 0.30 -7.55 -12.84
CA TYR A 82 0.17 -6.27 -13.50
C TYR A 82 -1.17 -6.20 -14.20
N ILE A 83 -1.94 -5.15 -13.95
CA ILE A 83 -3.22 -4.92 -14.62
C ILE A 83 -3.34 -3.47 -15.07
N ASP A 84 -3.72 -3.29 -16.34
CA ASP A 84 -4.06 -2.01 -16.96
C ASP A 84 -5.56 -1.99 -17.27
N ILE A 85 -6.30 -1.02 -16.74
CA ILE A 85 -7.77 -0.98 -16.75
C ILE A 85 -8.28 0.26 -17.49
N ASP A 86 -9.25 0.07 -18.38
CA ASP A 86 -10.12 1.18 -18.80
C ASP A 86 -11.22 1.39 -17.75
N PHE A 87 -11.01 2.37 -16.86
CA PHE A 87 -11.92 2.68 -15.76
C PHE A 87 -13.26 3.25 -16.21
N THR A 88 -13.37 3.72 -17.46
CA THR A 88 -14.64 4.24 -18.02
C THR A 88 -15.60 3.12 -18.43
N SER A 89 -15.07 1.90 -18.62
CA SER A 89 -15.83 0.73 -19.03
C SER A 89 -16.41 -0.06 -17.84
N GLU A 90 -17.32 -1.00 -18.12
CA GLU A 90 -17.89 -1.88 -17.09
C GLU A 90 -16.95 -3.03 -16.68
N PHE A 91 -15.71 -2.70 -16.32
CA PHE A 91 -14.71 -3.68 -15.92
C PHE A 91 -15.06 -4.35 -14.57
N LEU A 92 -14.40 -5.47 -14.25
CA LEU A 92 -14.39 -6.04 -12.91
C LEU A 92 -13.01 -6.61 -12.61
N PHE A 93 -12.38 -6.13 -11.54
CA PHE A 93 -11.20 -6.78 -10.98
C PHE A 93 -11.47 -7.18 -9.54
N LYS A 94 -11.54 -8.49 -9.31
CA LYS A 94 -11.90 -9.08 -8.03
C LYS A 94 -10.83 -10.06 -7.56
N ILE A 95 -10.37 -9.87 -6.33
CA ILE A 95 -9.53 -10.81 -5.62
C ILE A 95 -10.23 -11.20 -4.31
N ASN A 96 -10.47 -12.51 -4.14
CA ASN A 96 -11.05 -13.06 -2.94
C ASN A 96 -10.30 -14.32 -2.52
N ASP A 97 -10.17 -14.58 -1.21
CA ASP A 97 -9.48 -15.76 -0.67
C ASP A 97 -8.16 -16.07 -1.42
N THR A 98 -7.24 -15.11 -1.43
CA THR A 98 -5.98 -15.20 -2.19
C THR A 98 -4.81 -14.68 -1.37
N LEU A 99 -3.69 -15.40 -1.39
CA LEU A 99 -2.43 -15.01 -0.75
C LEU A 99 -1.44 -14.43 -1.77
N ILE A 100 -0.87 -13.26 -1.51
CA ILE A 100 0.22 -12.67 -2.30
C ILE A 100 1.37 -12.30 -1.36
N GLN A 101 2.48 -13.04 -1.45
CA GLN A 101 3.56 -12.95 -0.47
C GLN A 101 4.94 -13.07 -1.10
N GLU A 102 5.89 -12.31 -0.56
CA GLU A 102 7.32 -12.36 -0.96
C GLU A 102 7.54 -12.10 -2.46
N CYS A 103 6.64 -11.36 -3.09
CA CYS A 103 6.77 -10.92 -4.47
C CYS A 103 7.63 -9.64 -4.56
N ILE A 104 8.36 -9.47 -5.67
CA ILE A 104 9.34 -8.39 -5.82
C ILE A 104 9.18 -7.67 -7.17
N ALA A 105 9.16 -6.34 -7.15
CA ALA A 105 9.28 -5.48 -8.33
C ALA A 105 10.57 -4.67 -8.30
N LYS A 106 11.43 -4.89 -9.31
CA LYS A 106 12.73 -4.22 -9.42
C LYS A 106 12.72 -3.10 -10.46
N GLU A 107 13.40 -2.01 -10.13
CA GLU A 107 13.56 -0.83 -10.97
C GLU A 107 14.54 -1.10 -12.12
N ASN A 108 14.28 -0.44 -13.24
CA ASN A 108 15.24 -0.23 -14.31
C ASN A 108 15.67 1.24 -14.35
N THR A 109 16.79 1.56 -13.69
CA THR A 109 17.36 2.91 -13.65
C THR A 109 17.79 3.47 -15.01
N SER A 110 17.86 2.61 -16.04
CA SER A 110 18.18 2.99 -17.41
C SER A 110 16.96 3.21 -18.30
N SER A 111 15.74 3.04 -17.76
CA SER A 111 14.47 3.22 -18.48
C SER A 111 13.94 4.64 -18.29
N SER A 112 13.35 5.21 -19.34
CA SER A 112 12.53 6.42 -19.22
C SER A 112 11.13 6.13 -18.66
N SER A 113 10.67 4.88 -18.75
CA SER A 113 9.38 4.44 -18.24
C SER A 113 9.50 4.03 -16.76
N PRO A 114 8.55 4.43 -15.89
CA PRO A 114 8.57 4.08 -14.47
C PRO A 114 8.53 2.56 -14.24
N THR A 115 9.40 2.06 -13.35
CA THR A 115 9.51 0.63 -12.98
C THR A 115 9.80 0.49 -11.50
N GLY A 116 9.69 -0.72 -10.93
CA GLY A 116 9.96 -0.96 -9.51
C GLY A 116 8.83 -0.60 -8.56
N TYR A 117 7.60 -0.47 -9.06
CA TYR A 117 6.40 -0.22 -8.25
C TYR A 117 5.55 -1.48 -8.07
N GLY A 118 4.84 -1.59 -6.94
CA GLY A 118 3.85 -2.65 -6.73
C GLY A 118 4.48 -4.03 -6.54
N GLY A 119 5.11 -4.30 -5.40
CA GLY A 119 5.87 -5.55 -5.22
C GLY A 119 5.03 -6.82 -5.35
N GLY A 120 3.76 -6.78 -4.97
CA GLY A 120 2.78 -7.83 -5.29
C GLY A 120 1.97 -7.49 -6.54
N ILE A 121 1.23 -6.37 -6.48
CA ILE A 121 0.30 -5.93 -7.53
C ILE A 121 0.64 -4.51 -7.97
N PHE A 122 0.66 -4.30 -9.28
CA PHE A 122 0.60 -2.97 -9.88
C PHE A 122 -0.69 -2.84 -10.70
N LEU A 123 -1.53 -1.88 -10.32
CA LEU A 123 -2.78 -1.56 -10.99
C LEU A 123 -2.69 -0.16 -11.58
N THR A 124 -2.91 -0.06 -12.88
CA THR A 124 -2.95 1.22 -13.60
C THR A 124 -4.18 1.28 -14.48
N GLY A 125 -4.42 2.43 -15.09
CA GLY A 125 -5.48 2.55 -16.06
C GLY A 125 -5.71 3.95 -16.59
N SER A 126 -6.62 4.03 -17.56
CA SER A 126 -7.12 5.27 -18.12
C SER A 126 -8.55 5.56 -17.66
N GLY A 127 -8.89 6.83 -17.54
CA GLY A 127 -10.22 7.26 -17.15
C GLY A 127 -10.42 7.37 -15.65
N ASP A 128 -11.56 7.94 -15.27
CA ASP A 128 -11.87 8.24 -13.88
C ASP A 128 -12.65 7.06 -13.27
N TYR A 129 -12.12 6.47 -12.20
CA TYR A 129 -12.79 5.39 -11.47
C TYR A 129 -13.93 5.95 -10.60
N ASP A 130 -15.11 5.34 -10.69
CA ASP A 130 -16.24 5.58 -9.78
C ASP A 130 -16.26 4.53 -8.65
N PRO A 131 -15.94 4.91 -7.39
CA PRO A 131 -15.95 3.98 -6.26
C PRO A 131 -17.34 3.39 -5.97
N SER A 132 -18.43 4.07 -6.36
CA SER A 132 -19.79 3.58 -6.16
C SER A 132 -20.09 2.32 -6.97
N SER A 133 -19.35 2.12 -8.08
CA SER A 133 -19.46 0.96 -8.96
C SER A 133 -19.05 -0.36 -8.31
N LYS A 134 -18.18 -0.32 -7.27
CA LYS A 134 -17.63 -1.50 -6.58
C LYS A 134 -16.95 -2.51 -7.51
N ARG A 135 -16.43 -2.04 -8.65
CA ARG A 135 -15.77 -2.86 -9.69
C ARG A 135 -14.33 -3.24 -9.36
N LEU A 136 -13.72 -2.56 -8.39
CA LEU A 136 -12.49 -2.99 -7.72
C LEU A 136 -12.84 -3.62 -6.37
N ASP A 137 -12.73 -4.94 -6.26
CA ASP A 137 -13.01 -5.69 -5.03
C ASP A 137 -11.79 -6.53 -4.62
N LEU A 138 -10.97 -5.98 -3.72
CA LEU A 138 -9.72 -6.58 -3.26
C LEU A 138 -9.79 -7.08 -1.80
N LYS A 139 -10.99 -7.11 -1.21
CA LYS A 139 -11.17 -7.29 0.24
C LYS A 139 -10.81 -8.67 0.78
N GLY A 140 -10.87 -9.71 -0.07
CA GLY A 140 -10.55 -11.06 0.33
C GLY A 140 -9.07 -11.44 0.14
N MET A 141 -8.21 -10.48 -0.17
CA MET A 141 -6.79 -10.71 -0.35
C MET A 141 -6.01 -10.62 0.97
N ARG A 142 -5.05 -11.52 1.16
CA ARG A 142 -3.97 -11.37 2.15
C ARG A 142 -2.68 -11.06 1.41
N ILE A 143 -2.09 -9.89 1.67
CA ILE A 143 -0.90 -9.41 0.95
C ILE A 143 0.16 -8.87 1.90
N PHE A 144 1.35 -9.48 1.95
CA PHE A 144 2.41 -9.08 2.90
C PHE A 144 3.80 -9.59 2.49
N GLY A 145 4.85 -9.00 3.06
CA GLY A 145 6.23 -9.39 2.79
C GLY A 145 6.71 -9.14 1.35
N ASN A 146 5.97 -8.35 0.58
CA ASN A 146 6.31 -7.98 -0.80
C ASN A 146 7.24 -6.76 -0.82
N ILE A 147 8.04 -6.62 -1.87
CA ILE A 147 9.03 -5.55 -1.99
C ILE A 147 8.89 -4.87 -3.35
N ALA A 148 8.81 -3.54 -3.33
CA ALA A 148 8.95 -2.70 -4.51
C ALA A 148 10.20 -1.83 -4.30
N GLU A 149 11.10 -1.76 -5.28
CA GLU A 149 12.33 -0.95 -5.16
C GLU A 149 12.03 0.56 -5.10
N ILE A 150 10.90 1.01 -5.66
CA ILE A 150 10.45 2.41 -5.59
C ILE A 150 9.33 2.62 -4.57
N ALA A 151 8.10 2.16 -4.86
CA ALA A 151 6.94 2.42 -3.99
C ALA A 151 5.82 1.40 -4.15
N GLY A 152 4.91 1.34 -3.16
CA GLY A 152 3.82 0.37 -3.13
C GLY A 152 4.34 -1.04 -2.92
N GLN A 153 4.96 -1.29 -1.76
CA GLN A 153 5.65 -2.54 -1.44
C GLN A 153 4.78 -3.77 -1.74
N SER A 154 3.49 -3.69 -1.41
CA SER A 154 2.50 -4.73 -1.72
C SER A 154 1.63 -4.39 -2.93
N LEU A 155 0.94 -3.25 -2.90
CA LEU A 155 0.03 -2.81 -3.94
C LEU A 155 0.38 -1.37 -4.32
N TYR A 156 0.48 -1.10 -5.61
CA TYR A 156 0.55 0.25 -6.15
C TYR A 156 -0.60 0.48 -7.12
N VAL A 157 -1.29 1.62 -6.97
CA VAL A 157 -2.42 2.00 -7.80
C VAL A 157 -2.16 3.36 -8.43
N ALA A 158 -2.13 3.41 -9.77
CA ALA A 158 -2.04 4.65 -10.54
C ALA A 158 -3.34 4.90 -11.31
N MET A 159 -3.93 6.09 -11.15
CA MET A 159 -5.13 6.50 -11.89
C MET A 159 -5.15 8.02 -12.10
N THR A 160 -5.87 8.51 -13.12
CA THR A 160 -5.89 9.93 -13.53
C THR A 160 -6.49 10.86 -12.47
N LYS A 161 -7.41 10.35 -11.65
CA LYS A 161 -7.90 11.00 -10.43
C LYS A 161 -8.07 9.95 -9.36
N VAL A 162 -7.20 10.01 -8.35
CA VAL A 162 -7.48 9.35 -7.08
C VAL A 162 -8.47 10.26 -6.35
N ALA A 163 -9.77 9.98 -6.44
CA ALA A 163 -10.64 10.44 -5.37
C ALA A 163 -10.08 9.80 -4.10
N GLU A 164 -9.59 10.61 -3.16
CA GLU A 164 -8.98 10.16 -1.90
C GLU A 164 -9.75 8.97 -1.35
N CYS A 165 -9.18 7.78 -1.53
CA CYS A 165 -9.78 6.55 -1.07
C CYS A 165 -9.45 6.47 0.43
N ASN A 166 -10.16 7.28 1.22
CA ASN A 166 -10.11 7.31 2.68
C ASN A 166 -10.75 6.04 3.23
N ASN A 167 -10.10 4.90 3.01
CA ASN A 167 -10.41 3.64 3.64
C ASN A 167 -9.12 2.84 3.83
N ALA A 168 -8.39 3.20 4.90
CA ALA A 168 -7.43 2.40 5.70
C ALA A 168 -6.37 1.57 4.91
N PHE A 169 -5.11 1.54 5.29
CA PHE A 169 -4.71 0.85 6.53
C PHE A 169 -3.37 1.32 7.11
N GLU A 170 -2.68 2.29 6.50
CA GLU A 170 -1.37 2.72 7.00
C GLU A 170 -1.10 4.16 6.60
N ILE A 171 -0.91 5.03 7.59
CA ILE A 171 -0.41 6.38 7.39
C ILE A 171 1.04 6.39 7.84
N ILE A 172 1.96 6.52 6.88
CA ILE A 172 3.38 6.69 7.17
C ILE A 172 3.63 8.17 7.41
N TYR A 173 4.06 8.51 8.63
CA TYR A 173 4.39 9.86 9.04
C TYR A 173 5.87 9.95 9.46
N PRO A 174 6.61 11.00 9.07
CA PRO A 174 6.19 12.12 8.22
C PRO A 174 6.10 11.76 6.73
N PRO A 175 5.27 12.46 5.93
CA PRO A 175 5.19 12.28 4.49
C PRO A 175 6.53 12.61 3.80
N GLU A 176 6.80 11.96 2.67
CA GLU A 176 8.08 12.08 1.96
C GLU A 176 8.32 13.46 1.32
N ASP A 177 7.27 14.28 1.20
CA ASP A 177 7.33 15.65 0.65
C ASP A 177 7.95 16.68 1.61
N GLY A 178 8.33 16.26 2.82
CA GLY A 178 9.35 16.94 3.61
C GLY A 178 8.89 18.16 4.43
N SER A 179 7.59 18.37 4.61
CA SER A 179 7.08 19.47 5.45
C SER A 179 6.19 18.95 6.59
N SER A 180 6.80 18.60 7.71
CA SER A 180 6.10 18.28 8.94
C SER A 180 6.86 18.78 10.16
N GLU A 181 6.16 19.22 11.20
CA GLU A 181 6.81 19.51 12.48
C GLU A 181 7.36 18.20 13.09
N PRO A 182 8.60 18.19 13.61
CA PRO A 182 9.17 17.00 14.23
C PRO A 182 8.30 16.49 15.40
N ILE A 183 8.22 15.17 15.56
CA ILE A 183 7.62 14.58 16.77
C ILE A 183 8.48 15.00 17.96
N LEU A 184 7.89 15.72 18.91
CA LEU A 184 8.60 16.21 20.08
C LEU A 184 8.62 15.08 21.13
N VAL A 185 9.80 14.53 21.38
CA VAL A 185 10.01 13.54 22.43
C VAL A 185 10.51 14.27 23.68
N GLN A 186 9.71 14.27 24.74
CA GLN A 186 10.08 14.84 26.03
C GLN A 186 10.38 13.73 27.02
N GLY A 187 11.56 13.80 27.65
CA GLY A 187 11.97 12.86 28.69
C GLY A 187 13.48 12.75 28.80
N ASP A 188 13.96 12.23 29.93
CA ASP A 188 15.35 11.81 30.09
C ASP A 188 15.55 10.49 29.33
N PRO A 189 16.61 10.32 28.50
CA PRO A 189 16.98 9.05 27.88
C PRO A 189 17.06 7.84 28.83
N GLN A 190 17.26 8.08 30.12
CA GLN A 190 17.30 7.02 31.15
C GLN A 190 15.95 6.76 31.84
N SER A 191 14.92 7.54 31.53
CA SER A 191 13.57 7.37 32.07
C SER A 191 12.57 6.99 30.99
N GLN A 192 11.33 6.78 31.41
CA GLN A 192 10.20 6.72 30.49
C GLN A 192 10.14 8.02 29.68
N GLN A 193 10.03 7.91 28.36
CA GLN A 193 9.87 9.07 27.48
C GLN A 193 8.45 9.15 26.98
N THR A 194 7.96 10.38 26.83
CA THR A 194 6.67 10.68 26.26
C THR A 194 6.87 11.37 24.91
N ALA A 195 6.42 10.73 23.84
CA ALA A 195 6.36 11.37 22.53
C ALA A 195 4.94 11.86 22.26
N GLN A 196 4.82 13.11 21.80
CA GLN A 196 3.54 13.69 21.39
C GLN A 196 3.62 14.28 19.99
N PHE A 197 2.56 14.07 19.21
CA PHE A 197 2.39 14.67 17.89
C PHE A 197 0.98 15.19 17.72
N GLY A 198 0.83 16.22 16.88
CA GLY A 198 -0.45 16.85 16.61
C GLY A 198 -0.82 16.83 15.15
N VAL A 199 -2.10 16.56 14.88
CA VAL A 199 -2.68 16.55 13.52
C VAL A 199 -3.78 17.61 13.48
N LYS A 200 -3.76 18.46 12.44
CA LYS A 200 -4.67 19.60 12.28
C LYS A 200 -6.04 19.23 11.70
N ASP A 201 -6.10 18.14 10.95
CA ASP A 201 -7.33 17.62 10.35
C ASP A 201 -7.40 16.11 10.59
N ILE A 202 -8.42 15.72 11.34
CA ILE A 202 -8.70 14.33 11.72
C ILE A 202 -10.08 13.88 11.23
N SER A 203 -10.67 14.60 10.27
CA SER A 203 -11.98 14.26 9.67
C SER A 203 -12.02 12.85 9.05
N TRP A 204 -10.84 12.31 8.71
CA TRP A 204 -10.65 10.96 8.19
C TRP A 204 -10.62 9.86 9.28
N MET A 205 -10.53 10.22 10.57
CA MET A 205 -10.34 9.28 11.67
C MET A 205 -11.65 9.04 12.45
N ASP A 206 -12.07 7.77 12.51
CA ASP A 206 -13.28 7.31 13.22
C ASP A 206 -12.91 6.85 14.64
N TYR A 207 -12.46 7.79 15.47
CA TYR A 207 -11.95 7.52 16.82
C TYR A 207 -13.05 7.13 17.83
N ASP A 208 -14.32 7.41 17.52
CA ASP A 208 -15.44 7.01 18.38
C ASP A 208 -15.73 5.50 18.29
N ASN A 209 -15.46 4.88 17.14
CA ASN A 209 -15.81 3.48 16.88
C ASN A 209 -14.58 2.57 16.66
N LYS A 210 -13.38 3.15 16.44
CA LYS A 210 -12.17 2.37 16.12
C LYS A 210 -11.02 2.70 17.06
N HIS A 211 -10.25 1.67 17.36
CA HIS A 211 -8.98 1.79 18.07
C HIS A 211 -7.86 1.94 17.06
N TYR A 212 -6.92 2.83 17.37
CA TYR A 212 -5.77 3.12 16.53
C TYR A 212 -4.49 2.74 17.29
N GLY A 213 -3.50 2.24 16.55
CA GLY A 213 -2.19 1.89 17.07
C GLY A 213 -1.09 2.44 16.17
N ILE A 214 0.10 2.62 16.74
CA ILE A 214 1.28 3.14 16.04
C ILE A 214 2.41 2.12 16.03
N PHE A 215 3.12 2.08 14.90
CA PHE A 215 4.42 1.44 14.77
C PHE A 215 5.50 2.52 14.57
N ILE A 216 6.69 2.24 15.07
CA ILE A 216 7.86 3.12 14.98
C ILE A 216 8.94 2.40 14.17
N SER A 217 9.58 3.13 13.27
CA SER A 217 10.72 2.64 12.49
C SER A 217 11.82 3.70 12.43
N ASN A 218 13.06 3.27 12.67
CA ASN A 218 14.24 4.14 12.50
C ASN A 218 14.80 4.09 11.07
N ASP A 219 14.48 3.04 10.31
CA ASP A 219 15.05 2.75 8.99
C ASP A 219 14.00 2.76 7.85
N ARG A 220 12.73 3.03 8.19
CA ARG A 220 11.55 2.95 7.31
C ARG A 220 11.34 1.58 6.66
N ARG A 221 12.01 0.53 7.15
CA ARG A 221 11.91 -0.84 6.64
C ARG A 221 11.28 -1.76 7.66
N ILE A 222 11.64 -1.61 8.93
CA ILE A 222 11.14 -2.43 10.03
C ILE A 222 10.32 -1.54 10.96
N PHE A 223 9.03 -1.83 11.04
CA PHE A 223 8.08 -1.11 11.88
C PHE A 223 7.75 -1.98 13.10
N THR A 224 7.90 -1.39 14.30
CA THR A 224 7.75 -2.12 15.58
C THR A 224 6.88 -1.35 16.56
N GLY A 225 6.12 -2.07 17.37
CA GLY A 225 5.23 -1.50 18.38
C GLY A 225 5.61 -1.92 19.80
N VAL A 226 4.67 -2.47 20.56
CA VAL A 226 4.84 -2.85 21.98
C VAL A 226 6.06 -3.76 22.16
N GLY A 227 7.00 -3.33 23.02
CA GLY A 227 8.21 -4.09 23.32
C GLY A 227 9.17 -4.28 22.13
N GLY A 228 9.02 -3.51 21.04
CA GLY A 228 9.86 -3.62 19.85
C GLY A 228 9.51 -4.79 18.93
N LYS A 229 8.32 -5.39 19.06
CA LYS A 229 7.86 -6.48 18.20
C LYS A 229 7.17 -5.96 16.94
N GLN A 230 7.29 -6.71 15.85
CA GLN A 230 6.48 -6.52 14.64
C GLN A 230 5.04 -6.97 14.91
N ASP A 231 4.08 -6.37 14.21
CA ASP A 231 2.63 -6.69 14.28
C ASP A 231 1.91 -6.45 15.62
N GLU A 232 2.61 -6.01 16.67
CA GLU A 232 2.02 -5.63 17.96
C GLU A 232 2.00 -4.10 18.10
N ALA A 233 1.09 -3.39 17.42
CA ALA A 233 1.01 -1.92 17.44
C ALA A 233 0.86 -1.35 18.86
N TYR A 234 1.54 -0.23 19.16
CA TYR A 234 1.36 0.47 20.43
C TYR A 234 0.03 1.25 20.39
N PRO A 235 -0.91 1.06 21.33
CA PRO A 235 -2.20 1.73 21.29
C PRO A 235 -2.06 3.24 21.44
N LEU A 236 -2.76 4.01 20.60
CA LEU A 236 -2.77 5.46 20.67
C LEU A 236 -3.84 5.94 21.65
N GLU A 237 -3.44 6.81 22.57
CA GLU A 237 -4.36 7.67 23.30
C GLU A 237 -4.70 8.90 22.44
N ILE A 238 -5.98 9.24 22.33
CA ILE A 238 -6.47 10.34 21.49
C ILE A 238 -7.05 11.44 22.40
N ILE A 239 -6.45 12.63 22.33
CA ILE A 239 -6.91 13.83 23.02
C ILE A 239 -7.36 14.86 21.96
N ILE A 240 -8.57 15.41 22.09
CA ILE A 240 -9.11 16.42 21.17
C ILE A 240 -9.10 17.79 21.85
N GLU A 241 -8.42 18.75 21.24
CA GLU A 241 -8.45 20.16 21.66
C GLU A 241 -9.43 20.93 20.76
N GLU A 242 -10.46 21.51 21.38
CA GLU A 242 -11.41 22.43 20.73
C GLU A 242 -11.05 23.88 21.10
N ASP A 243 -10.69 24.69 20.12
CA ASP A 243 -10.39 26.11 20.32
C ASP A 243 -11.70 26.88 20.59
N GLY A 244 -11.91 27.30 21.84
CA GLY A 244 -13.05 28.14 22.24
C GLY A 244 -12.79 29.64 22.05
N VAL A 245 -13.58 30.32 21.21
CA VAL A 245 -13.76 31.80 21.28
C VAL A 245 -15.23 32.18 21.12
N LYS A 246 -15.69 33.04 22.04
CA LYS A 246 -17.06 33.51 22.28
C LYS A 246 -17.59 34.45 21.16
N THR A 247 -18.92 34.36 20.95
CA THR A 247 -19.87 35.16 20.12
C THR A 247 -19.57 36.67 20.00
N THR A 248 -19.76 37.33 18.83
CA THR A 248 -21.05 37.87 18.35
C THR A 248 -21.18 38.04 16.81
N GLN A 249 -22.40 37.76 16.30
CA GLN A 249 -23.09 38.22 15.06
C GLN A 249 -22.73 37.57 13.68
N PHE A 250 -23.75 36.93 13.07
CA PHE A 250 -23.93 36.20 11.78
C PHE A 250 -23.23 36.75 10.49
N PRO A 251 -23.19 36.03 9.33
CA PRO A 251 -23.45 34.60 9.01
C PRO A 251 -22.39 33.91 8.07
N TRP A 252 -22.50 32.58 7.92
CA TRP A 252 -21.83 31.63 6.97
C TRP A 252 -20.41 31.08 7.28
N CYS A 253 -20.37 29.74 7.37
CA CYS A 253 -19.23 28.80 7.39
C CYS A 253 -18.24 28.84 8.58
N PHE A 254 -18.47 27.97 9.58
CA PHE A 254 -17.44 27.59 10.55
C PHE A 254 -16.55 26.47 9.98
N LYS A 255 -15.23 26.71 9.93
CA LYS A 255 -14.22 25.64 9.96
C LYS A 255 -13.91 25.34 11.41
N ILE A 256 -14.31 24.16 11.88
CA ILE A 256 -13.87 23.63 13.18
C ILE A 256 -12.43 23.14 13.00
N ARG A 257 -11.48 23.72 13.75
CA ARG A 257 -10.14 23.12 13.93
C ARG A 257 -10.22 22.20 15.14
N LYS A 258 -9.97 20.90 14.94
CA LYS A 258 -9.76 19.93 16.03
C LYS A 258 -8.30 19.53 16.01
N LEU A 259 -7.58 19.79 17.09
CA LEU A 259 -6.19 19.37 17.25
C LEU A 259 -6.15 18.03 17.98
N LEU A 260 -5.47 17.03 17.41
CA LEU A 260 -5.18 15.77 18.11
C LEU A 260 -3.92 15.92 18.96
N LYS A 261 -3.87 15.38 20.18
CA LYS A 261 -2.62 15.08 20.89
C LYS A 261 -2.61 13.61 21.29
N SER A 262 -1.49 12.93 21.11
CA SER A 262 -1.28 11.56 21.56
C SER A 262 -0.02 11.45 22.43
N THR A 263 0.01 10.51 23.39
CA THR A 263 1.13 10.27 24.29
C THR A 263 1.64 8.83 24.10
N ILE A 264 2.89 8.67 23.64
CA ILE A 264 3.56 7.36 23.53
C ILE A 264 4.52 7.20 24.70
N LEU A 265 4.39 6.12 25.48
CA LEU A 265 5.30 5.80 26.58
C LEU A 265 6.41 4.86 26.10
N LEU A 266 7.62 5.39 25.90
CA LEU A 266 8.80 4.58 25.58
C LEU A 266 9.41 4.05 26.89
N ASN A 267 9.42 2.74 27.05
CA ASN A 267 9.96 2.08 28.25
C ASN A 267 11.48 1.81 28.06
N PRO A 268 12.39 2.32 28.92
CA PRO A 268 13.83 2.35 28.67
C PRO A 268 14.56 1.01 28.87
N ALA A 269 13.89 -0.14 28.81
CA ALA A 269 14.54 -1.44 29.02
C ALA A 269 15.34 -1.95 27.80
N PHE A 270 16.17 -1.10 27.20
CA PHE A 270 17.28 -1.54 26.35
C PHE A 270 18.58 -1.42 27.15
N LYS A 271 18.96 -2.53 27.81
CA LYS A 271 20.34 -2.68 28.30
C LYS A 271 21.29 -2.59 27.11
N THR A 272 22.09 -1.55 27.10
CA THR A 272 23.11 -1.23 26.11
C THR A 272 24.09 -2.40 25.98
N LEU A 273 24.05 -3.13 24.86
CA LEU A 273 25.18 -3.97 24.44
C LEU A 273 26.23 -3.03 23.82
N LYS A 274 27.26 -2.69 24.61
CA LYS A 274 28.45 -1.97 24.14
C LYS A 274 29.21 -2.88 23.15
N ALA A 275 29.12 -2.59 21.85
CA ALA A 275 30.10 -3.07 20.90
C ALA A 275 31.37 -2.21 21.04
N LYS A 276 32.44 -2.80 21.59
CA LYS A 276 33.80 -2.23 21.53
C LYS A 276 34.25 -2.25 20.08
N GLN A 277 34.57 -1.09 19.51
CA GLN A 277 35.38 -1.00 18.31
C GLN A 277 36.81 -1.47 18.64
N LYS A 278 37.29 -2.44 17.86
CA LYS A 278 38.69 -2.59 17.47
C LYS A 278 38.72 -3.01 16.01
#